data_AF-A0A925AHC3-F1
#
_entry.id   AF-A0A925AHC3-F1
#
_cell.length_a   1.000
_cell.length_b   1.000
_cell.length_c   1.000
_cell.angle_alpha   90.00
_cell.angle_beta   90.00
_cell.angle_gamma   90.00
#
_symmetry.space_group_name_H-M   'P 1'
#
loop_
_entity.id
_entity.type
_entity.pdbx_description
1 polymer ?
#
loop_
_entity_poly.entity_id
_entity_poly.type
_entity_poly.pdbx_seq_one_letter_code
_entity_poly.pdbx_strand_id
1 'polypeptide(L)'
;FNYPYAAIGFSDFWRRWHITLSAWLRDYLYIPLGGNRHGLTRTYFALMVTMLLGGLWHGANWTFVVWGGLHGLYLWVEKFFRDRREASAGGDLIARNNPWLGFFYAFLTFMLVNITWVFFRSGTFGKAWQMLVSMSGMASEGKAMLTSLALLKIGVVIPAMLIAHWLMRNTKVLDVAHKLSWWKVGIVWSAMILLLIWAQESGSSFIYFQF
;
A
#
# COMPACT_ATOMS: atom_id res chain seq x y z
N PHE A 1 6.22 -1.73 -9.31
CA PHE A 1 4.95 -1.85 -8.56
C PHE A 1 3.99 -2.74 -9.33
N ASN A 2 3.04 -3.41 -8.66
CA ASN A 2 2.06 -4.30 -9.31
C ASN A 2 0.67 -4.23 -8.61
N TYR A 3 -0.08 -3.16 -8.83
CA TYR A 3 -1.38 -2.86 -8.18
C TYR A 3 -1.36 -3.05 -6.65
N PRO A 4 -0.44 -2.39 -5.93
CA PRO A 4 -0.24 -2.61 -4.50
C PRO A 4 -1.47 -2.25 -3.64
N TYR A 5 -2.27 -1.27 -4.05
CA TYR A 5 -3.48 -0.88 -3.32
C TYR A 5 -4.66 -1.86 -3.50
N ALA A 6 -4.52 -2.86 -4.35
CA ALA A 6 -5.45 -3.98 -4.47
C ALA A 6 -4.90 -5.27 -3.80
N ALA A 7 -3.88 -5.14 -2.96
CA ALA A 7 -3.31 -6.24 -2.21
C ALA A 7 -4.28 -6.77 -1.16
N ILE A 8 -4.37 -8.10 -1.04
CA ILE A 8 -5.13 -8.77 0.01
C ILE A 8 -4.15 -9.23 1.09
N GLY A 9 -3.99 -8.43 2.15
CA GLY A 9 -3.01 -8.67 3.21
C GLY A 9 -1.66 -7.97 2.95
N PHE A 10 -0.85 -7.87 4.01
CA PHE A 10 0.44 -7.18 3.98
C PHE A 10 1.51 -8.00 3.23
N SER A 11 1.43 -9.32 3.30
CA SER A 11 2.32 -10.20 2.52
C SER A 11 2.11 -10.01 1.01
N ASP A 12 0.87 -9.86 0.56
CA ASP A 12 0.54 -9.53 -0.84
C ASP A 12 0.96 -8.10 -1.17
N PHE A 13 0.77 -7.15 -0.24
CA PHE A 13 1.18 -5.76 -0.42
C PHE A 13 2.69 -5.64 -0.69
N TRP A 14 3.54 -6.26 0.14
CA TRP A 14 4.99 -6.21 -0.01
C TRP A 14 5.50 -6.95 -1.26
N ARG A 15 4.75 -7.91 -1.80
CA ARG A 15 5.04 -8.52 -3.11
C ARG A 15 4.72 -7.60 -4.30
N ARG A 16 3.91 -6.56 -4.08
CA ARG A 16 3.41 -5.65 -5.13
C ARG A 16 3.98 -4.25 -5.02
N TRP A 17 4.29 -3.79 -3.81
CA TRP A 17 4.87 -2.50 -3.49
C TRP A 17 6.40 -2.57 -3.53
N HIS A 18 7.04 -1.58 -4.16
CA HIS A 18 8.50 -1.41 -4.28
C HIS A 18 9.28 -2.74 -4.45
N ILE A 19 8.84 -3.55 -5.42
CA ILE A 19 9.22 -4.97 -5.57
C ILE A 19 10.73 -5.23 -5.46
N THR A 20 11.57 -4.36 -6.01
CA THR A 20 13.03 -4.47 -5.94
C THR A 20 13.56 -4.35 -4.50
N LEU A 21 13.12 -3.33 -3.75
CA LEU A 21 13.47 -3.15 -2.34
C LEU A 21 12.88 -4.28 -1.49
N SER A 22 11.63 -4.64 -1.73
CA SER A 22 10.97 -5.74 -1.00
C SER A 22 11.71 -7.06 -1.20
N ALA A 23 12.19 -7.34 -2.42
CA ALA A 23 13.04 -8.49 -2.71
C ALA A 23 14.39 -8.37 -2.00
N TRP A 24 15.03 -7.20 -2.02
CA TRP A 24 16.30 -6.98 -1.33
C TRP A 24 16.19 -7.19 0.19
N LEU A 25 15.19 -6.58 0.84
CA LEU A 25 14.92 -6.77 2.27
C LEU A 25 14.67 -8.24 2.59
N ARG A 26 13.94 -8.97 1.74
CA ARG A 26 13.70 -10.39 1.91
C ARG A 26 14.99 -11.20 1.81
N ASP A 27 15.75 -11.00 0.74
CA ASP A 27 16.86 -11.87 0.36
C ASP A 27 18.13 -11.58 1.17
N TYR A 28 18.32 -10.32 1.59
CA TYR A 28 19.53 -9.89 2.28
C TYR A 28 19.33 -9.58 3.78
N LEU A 29 18.10 -9.43 4.27
CA LEU A 29 17.84 -9.29 5.71
C LEU A 29 17.00 -10.44 6.25
N TYR A 30 15.78 -10.63 5.74
CA TYR A 30 14.82 -11.57 6.33
C TYR A 30 15.30 -13.02 6.32
N ILE A 31 15.74 -13.52 5.15
CA ILE A 31 16.23 -14.89 5.00
C ILE A 31 17.49 -15.13 5.85
N PRO A 32 18.54 -14.27 5.79
CA PRO A 32 19.71 -14.40 6.65
C PRO A 32 19.41 -14.34 8.16
N LEU A 33 18.41 -13.56 8.58
CA LEU A 33 17.98 -13.51 9.99
C LEU A 33 17.24 -14.78 10.45
N GLY A 34 16.94 -15.69 9.54
CA GLY A 34 16.37 -17.02 9.82
C GLY A 34 15.07 -17.30 9.06
N GLY A 35 14.46 -16.27 8.46
CA GLY A 35 13.20 -16.38 7.72
C GLY A 35 12.15 -17.21 8.46
N ASN A 36 11.54 -18.16 7.75
CA ASN A 36 10.55 -19.09 8.31
C ASN A 36 11.14 -20.41 8.86
N ARG A 37 12.47 -20.54 8.98
CA ARG A 37 13.13 -21.85 9.17
C ARG A 37 13.41 -22.24 10.62
N HIS A 38 13.48 -21.28 11.53
CA HIS A 38 13.93 -21.50 12.93
C HIS A 38 12.79 -21.31 13.95
N GLY A 39 11.58 -21.75 13.59
CA GLY A 39 10.40 -21.66 14.45
C GLY A 39 9.73 -20.28 14.46
N LEU A 40 8.58 -20.22 15.15
CA LEU A 40 7.70 -19.05 15.15
C LEU A 40 8.38 -17.81 15.74
N THR A 41 9.00 -17.93 16.92
CA THR A 41 9.64 -16.80 17.61
C THR A 41 10.71 -16.14 16.75
N ARG A 42 11.58 -16.94 16.11
CA ARG A 42 12.63 -16.41 15.23
C ARG A 42 12.04 -15.78 13.96
N THR A 43 10.97 -16.35 13.43
CA THR A 43 10.27 -15.81 12.26
C THR A 43 9.70 -14.42 12.54
N TYR A 44 8.99 -14.27 13.65
CA TYR A 44 8.40 -12.99 14.07
C TYR A 44 9.46 -11.94 14.39
N PHE A 45 10.56 -12.34 15.04
CA PHE A 45 11.71 -11.48 15.26
C PHE A 45 12.31 -11.01 13.91
N ALA A 46 12.57 -11.94 12.98
CA ALA A 46 13.12 -11.62 11.68
C ALA A 46 12.21 -10.65 10.90
N LEU A 47 10.88 -10.87 10.89
CA LEU A 47 9.91 -9.96 10.27
C LEU A 47 10.01 -8.55 10.84
N MET A 48 9.98 -8.43 12.16
CA MET A 48 10.01 -7.12 12.84
C MET A 48 11.32 -6.40 12.57
N VAL A 49 12.46 -7.08 12.73
CA VAL A 49 13.79 -6.48 12.50
C VAL A 49 13.95 -6.07 11.05
N THR A 50 13.55 -6.90 10.08
CA THR A 50 13.62 -6.54 8.66
C THR A 50 12.83 -5.27 8.36
N MET A 51 11.63 -5.12 8.91
CA MET A 51 10.79 -3.94 8.63
C MET A 51 11.28 -2.69 9.36
N LEU A 52 11.79 -2.82 10.60
CA LEU A 52 12.41 -1.71 11.33
C LEU A 52 13.67 -1.20 10.61
N LEU A 53 14.55 -2.11 10.17
CA LEU A 53 15.73 -1.76 9.38
C LEU A 53 15.33 -1.16 8.02
N GLY A 54 14.29 -1.68 7.38
CA GLY A 54 13.72 -1.10 6.17
C GLY A 54 13.20 0.32 6.39
N GLY A 55 12.58 0.60 7.53
CA GLY A 55 12.21 1.97 7.93
C GLY A 55 13.43 2.87 8.09
N LEU A 56 14.43 2.44 8.86
CA LEU A 56 15.67 3.20 9.07
C LEU A 56 16.44 3.48 7.78
N TRP A 57 16.35 2.60 6.77
CA TRP A 57 16.93 2.82 5.45
C TRP A 57 16.35 4.06 4.74
N HIS A 58 15.09 4.44 5.03
CA HIS A 58 14.46 5.63 4.46
C HIS A 58 14.87 6.94 5.16
N GLY A 59 15.38 6.89 6.39
CA GLY A 59 15.90 8.06 7.09
C GLY A 59 16.05 7.87 8.60
N ALA A 60 16.80 8.77 9.24
CA ALA A 60 17.13 8.69 10.67
C ALA A 60 16.02 9.21 11.62
N ASN A 61 14.82 9.51 11.11
CA ASN A 61 13.71 9.99 11.93
C ASN A 61 12.94 8.82 12.58
N TRP A 62 12.54 8.99 13.84
CA TRP A 62 11.70 8.02 14.56
C TRP A 62 10.36 7.73 13.88
N THR A 63 9.83 8.66 13.06
CA THR A 63 8.62 8.39 12.28
C THR A 63 8.82 7.27 11.26
N PHE A 64 10.03 7.10 10.70
CA PHE A 64 10.36 5.96 9.83
C PHE A 64 10.49 4.64 10.60
N VAL A 65 10.99 4.70 11.85
CA VAL A 65 11.01 3.51 12.74
C VAL A 65 9.59 3.06 13.03
N VAL A 66 8.67 3.99 13.33
CA VAL A 66 7.25 3.67 13.53
C VAL A 66 6.61 3.13 12.25
N TRP A 67 6.92 3.70 11.08
CA TRP A 67 6.46 3.16 9.80
C TRP A 67 6.90 1.71 9.61
N GLY A 68 8.19 1.40 9.84
CA GLY A 68 8.72 0.04 9.76
C GLY A 68 8.09 -0.89 10.80
N GLY A 69 7.94 -0.42 12.03
CA GLY A 69 7.32 -1.17 13.13
C GLY A 69 5.86 -1.52 12.85
N LEU A 70 5.09 -0.60 12.27
CA LEU A 70 3.70 -0.86 11.86
C LEU A 70 3.63 -1.93 10.77
N HIS A 71 4.46 -1.84 9.72
CA HIS A 71 4.52 -2.89 8.69
C HIS A 71 4.92 -4.25 9.27
N GLY A 72 5.91 -4.26 10.17
CA GLY A 72 6.33 -5.46 10.90
C GLY A 72 5.19 -6.05 11.74
N LEU A 73 4.46 -5.21 12.46
CA LEU A 73 3.31 -5.61 13.28
C LEU A 73 2.18 -6.19 12.41
N TYR A 74 1.87 -5.56 11.28
CA TYR A 74 0.81 -6.05 10.41
C TYR A 74 1.17 -7.39 9.75
N LEU A 75 2.42 -7.57 9.33
CA LEU A 75 2.91 -8.88 8.86
C LEU A 75 2.91 -9.93 9.96
N TRP A 76 3.26 -9.53 11.19
CA TRP A 76 3.18 -10.40 12.37
C TRP A 76 1.74 -10.88 12.60
N VAL A 77 0.78 -9.95 12.63
CA VAL A 77 -0.64 -10.26 12.85
C VAL A 77 -1.21 -11.14 11.74
N GLU A 78 -0.91 -10.80 10.48
CA GLU A 78 -1.33 -11.62 9.32
C GLU A 78 -0.80 -13.05 9.44
N LYS A 79 0.48 -13.22 9.75
CA LYS A 79 1.09 -14.54 9.93
C LYS A 79 0.46 -15.30 11.10
N PHE A 80 0.21 -14.64 12.24
CA PHE A 80 -0.39 -15.26 13.40
C PHE A 80 -1.79 -15.83 13.11
N PHE A 81 -2.64 -15.06 12.44
CA PHE A 81 -3.96 -15.55 12.03
C PHE A 81 -3.86 -16.65 10.99
N ARG A 82 -2.88 -16.59 10.08
CA ARG A 82 -2.64 -17.63 9.08
C ARG A 82 -2.22 -18.94 9.74
N ASP A 83 -1.22 -18.91 10.62
CA ASP A 83 -0.72 -20.09 11.33
C ASP A 83 -1.82 -20.77 12.17
N ARG A 84 -2.67 -19.98 12.85
CA ARG A 84 -3.82 -20.51 13.61
C ARG A 84 -4.90 -21.13 12.73
N ARG A 85 -5.17 -20.54 11.57
CA ARG A 85 -6.13 -21.08 10.59
C ARG A 85 -5.63 -22.41 10.03
N GLU A 86 -4.35 -22.49 9.67
CA GLU A 86 -3.70 -23.71 9.18
C GLU A 86 -3.69 -24.82 10.25
N ALA A 87 -3.57 -24.46 11.54
CA ALA A 87 -3.61 -25.42 12.66
C ALA A 87 -5.02 -25.91 13.04
N SER A 88 -6.08 -25.15 12.73
CA SER A 88 -7.44 -25.41 13.25
C SER A 88 -8.37 -26.12 12.26
N ALA A 89 -8.01 -26.24 10.98
CA ALA A 89 -8.82 -26.93 9.98
C ALA A 89 -8.00 -27.30 8.74
N GLY A 90 -8.35 -28.40 8.07
CA GLY A 90 -8.11 -28.60 6.63
C GLY A 90 -8.89 -27.58 5.75
N GLY A 91 -8.92 -26.32 6.19
CA GLY A 91 -9.84 -25.26 5.79
C GLY A 91 -9.21 -24.32 4.78
N ASP A 92 -8.83 -24.85 3.63
CA ASP A 92 -8.20 -24.06 2.57
C ASP A 92 -9.21 -23.52 1.52
N LEU A 93 -10.52 -23.74 1.71
CA LEU A 93 -11.51 -23.53 0.64
C LEU A 93 -12.57 -22.44 0.93
N ILE A 94 -13.00 -22.23 2.18
CA ILE A 94 -14.15 -21.34 2.47
C ILE A 94 -13.79 -19.84 2.36
N ALA A 95 -12.56 -19.45 2.76
CA ALA A 95 -12.11 -18.06 2.65
C ALA A 95 -11.55 -17.70 1.26
N ARG A 96 -11.13 -18.69 0.46
CA ARG A 96 -10.50 -18.47 -0.86
C ARG A 96 -11.50 -18.14 -1.97
N ASN A 97 -12.76 -18.53 -1.82
CA ASN A 97 -13.79 -18.40 -2.87
C ASN A 97 -14.85 -17.30 -2.61
N ASN A 98 -14.78 -16.55 -1.51
CA ASN A 98 -15.70 -15.42 -1.31
C ASN A 98 -15.05 -14.11 -1.81
N PRO A 99 -15.44 -13.58 -2.98
CA PRO A 99 -14.87 -12.35 -3.53
C PRO A 99 -15.11 -11.13 -2.63
N TRP A 100 -16.22 -11.10 -1.89
CA TRP A 100 -16.54 -10.02 -0.95
C TRP A 100 -15.59 -9.99 0.25
N LEU A 101 -15.25 -11.17 0.77
CA LEU A 101 -14.29 -11.28 1.85
C LEU A 101 -12.89 -10.85 1.39
N GLY A 102 -12.50 -11.24 0.18
CA GLY A 102 -11.24 -10.79 -0.44
C GLY A 102 -11.19 -9.27 -0.61
N PHE A 103 -12.29 -8.67 -1.08
CA PHE A 103 -12.41 -7.21 -1.21
C PHE A 103 -12.32 -6.51 0.15
N PHE A 104 -13.01 -7.02 1.16
CA PHE A 104 -12.94 -6.48 2.53
C PHE A 104 -11.51 -6.48 3.07
N TYR A 105 -10.78 -7.60 2.93
CA TYR A 105 -9.38 -7.66 3.34
C TYR A 105 -8.48 -6.71 2.55
N ALA A 106 -8.73 -6.52 1.24
CA ALA A 106 -8.00 -5.53 0.46
C ALA A 106 -8.28 -4.09 0.92
N PHE A 107 -9.55 -3.78 1.19
CA PHE A 107 -9.93 -2.48 1.74
C PHE A 107 -9.28 -2.22 3.10
N LEU A 108 -9.30 -3.20 4.00
CA LEU A 108 -8.63 -3.13 5.31
C LEU A 108 -7.12 -2.92 5.14
N THR A 109 -6.48 -3.68 4.24
CA THR A 109 -5.04 -3.53 3.93
C THR A 109 -4.75 -2.12 3.43
N PHE A 110 -5.55 -1.61 2.50
CA PHE A 110 -5.42 -0.26 1.99
C PHE A 110 -5.55 0.80 3.10
N MET A 111 -6.54 0.71 3.99
CA MET A 111 -6.69 1.63 5.12
C MET A 111 -5.47 1.61 6.06
N LEU A 112 -5.01 0.42 6.45
CA LEU A 112 -3.83 0.26 7.31
C LEU A 112 -2.54 0.77 6.65
N VAL A 113 -2.39 0.55 5.34
CA VAL A 113 -1.28 1.10 4.56
C VAL A 113 -1.32 2.64 4.56
N ASN A 114 -2.50 3.26 4.40
CA ASN A 114 -2.61 4.73 4.49
C ASN A 114 -2.20 5.26 5.87
N ILE A 115 -2.53 4.56 6.95
CA ILE A 115 -2.03 4.90 8.29
C ILE A 115 -0.50 4.87 8.34
N THR A 116 0.15 3.87 7.73
CA THR A 116 1.61 3.85 7.68
C THR A 116 2.15 5.06 6.90
N TRP A 117 1.54 5.42 5.76
CA TRP A 117 1.99 6.56 4.95
C TRP A 117 1.97 7.89 5.70
N VAL A 118 1.09 8.07 6.68
CA VAL A 118 1.11 9.26 7.53
C VAL A 118 2.45 9.42 8.26
N PHE A 119 2.97 8.34 8.85
CA PHE A 119 4.27 8.36 9.54
C PHE A 119 5.43 8.50 8.55
N PHE A 120 5.34 7.87 7.38
CA PHE A 120 6.35 8.02 6.33
C PHE A 120 6.46 9.47 5.83
N ARG A 121 5.33 10.17 5.69
CA ARG A 121 5.25 11.54 5.16
C ARG A 121 5.60 12.60 6.19
N SER A 122 5.36 12.33 7.47
CA SER A 122 5.44 13.31 8.54
C SER A 122 6.85 13.45 9.11
N GLY A 123 7.32 14.69 9.21
CA GLY A 123 8.62 14.99 9.84
C GLY A 123 8.58 14.97 11.39
N THR A 124 7.40 14.97 12.01
CA THR A 124 7.23 14.94 13.47
C THR A 124 5.99 14.13 13.86
N PHE A 125 5.99 13.59 15.09
CA PHE A 125 4.83 12.88 15.63
C PHE A 125 3.59 13.78 15.79
N GLY A 126 3.78 15.05 16.16
CA GLY A 126 2.66 16.00 16.26
C GLY A 126 1.94 16.18 14.92
N LYS A 127 2.69 16.34 13.83
CA LYS A 127 2.11 16.43 12.47
C LYS A 127 1.43 15.12 12.06
N ALA A 128 2.07 13.97 12.33
CA ALA A 128 1.47 12.66 12.06
C ALA A 128 0.12 12.50 12.77
N TRP A 129 0.05 12.88 14.06
CA TRP A 129 -1.18 12.81 14.83
C TRP A 129 -2.28 13.73 14.28
N GLN A 130 -1.94 14.99 13.96
CA GLN A 130 -2.88 15.92 13.33
C GLN A 130 -3.44 15.38 12.01
N MET A 131 -2.61 14.73 11.19
CA MET A 131 -3.06 14.09 9.96
C MET A 131 -4.02 12.92 10.24
N LEU A 132 -3.73 12.06 11.21
CA LEU A 132 -4.62 10.94 11.57
C LEU A 132 -5.99 11.43 12.07
N VAL A 133 -6.02 12.46 12.92
CA VAL A 133 -7.27 13.08 13.42
C VAL A 133 -8.04 13.76 12.29
N SER A 134 -7.34 14.37 11.34
CA SER A 134 -7.98 14.98 10.16
C SER A 134 -8.58 13.92 9.24
N MET A 135 -7.90 12.79 9.05
CA MET A 135 -8.38 11.66 8.24
C MET A 135 -9.62 10.99 8.84
N SER A 136 -9.80 11.02 10.17
CA SER A 136 -11.01 10.51 10.82
C SER A 136 -12.19 11.49 10.76
N GLY A 137 -11.99 12.71 10.26
CA GLY A 137 -13.00 13.77 10.23
C GLY A 137 -13.23 14.44 11.59
N MET A 138 -12.41 14.13 12.60
CA MET A 138 -12.56 14.67 13.96
C MET A 138 -11.80 15.98 14.18
N ALA A 139 -11.11 16.49 13.17
CA ALA A 139 -10.43 17.78 13.26
C ALA A 139 -11.46 18.92 13.32
N SER A 140 -11.44 19.68 14.41
CA SER A 140 -12.40 20.76 14.68
C SER A 140 -12.07 22.09 14.00
N GLU A 141 -10.83 22.31 13.57
CA GLU A 141 -10.33 23.62 13.12
C GLU A 141 -9.61 23.56 11.76
N GLY A 142 -10.21 22.89 10.78
CA GLY A 142 -9.68 22.83 9.41
C GLY A 142 -10.17 23.99 8.54
N LYS A 143 -9.25 24.80 8.01
CA LYS A 143 -9.58 25.67 6.85
C LYS A 143 -9.61 24.81 5.59
N ALA A 144 -10.64 24.97 4.77
CA ALA A 144 -10.70 24.32 3.46
C ALA A 144 -9.53 24.80 2.59
N MET A 145 -8.52 23.95 2.43
CA MET A 145 -7.34 24.24 1.61
C MET A 145 -7.58 23.87 0.13
N LEU A 146 -8.53 22.99 -0.13
CA LEU A 146 -8.87 22.50 -1.46
C LEU A 146 -10.14 23.18 -1.97
N THR A 147 -10.14 23.54 -3.25
CA THR A 147 -11.34 24.03 -3.93
C THR A 147 -12.37 22.91 -4.07
N SER A 148 -13.66 23.25 -4.21
CA SER A 148 -14.71 22.26 -4.46
C SER A 148 -14.44 21.42 -5.72
N LEU A 149 -13.81 22.03 -6.73
CA LEU A 149 -13.38 21.33 -7.94
C LEU A 149 -12.27 20.31 -7.63
N ALA A 150 -11.26 20.66 -6.83
CA ALA A 150 -10.21 19.74 -6.43
C ALA A 150 -10.77 18.58 -5.60
N LEU A 151 -11.72 18.83 -4.69
CA LEU A 151 -12.41 17.79 -3.94
C LEU A 151 -13.19 16.84 -4.85
N LEU A 152 -13.91 17.37 -5.86
CA LEU A 152 -14.59 16.56 -6.86
C LEU A 152 -13.60 15.70 -7.66
N LYS A 153 -12.47 16.28 -8.11
CA LYS A 153 -11.40 15.54 -8.79
C LYS A 153 -10.91 14.37 -7.95
N ILE A 154 -10.58 14.61 -6.67
CA ILE A 154 -10.13 13.57 -5.74
C ILE A 154 -11.20 12.49 -5.55
N GLY A 155 -12.46 12.91 -5.35
CA GLY A 155 -13.61 12.02 -5.16
C GLY A 155 -13.94 11.13 -6.36
N VAL A 156 -13.52 11.51 -7.56
CA VAL A 156 -13.69 10.69 -8.79
C VAL A 156 -12.44 9.85 -9.08
N VAL A 157 -11.25 10.48 -9.05
CA VAL A 157 -10.00 9.87 -9.50
C VAL A 157 -9.54 8.77 -8.54
N ILE A 158 -9.63 8.96 -7.22
CA ILE A 158 -9.18 7.95 -6.26
C ILE A 158 -10.03 6.68 -6.37
N PRO A 159 -11.38 6.73 -6.33
CA PRO A 159 -12.19 5.53 -6.50
C PRO A 159 -11.98 4.87 -7.87
N ALA A 160 -11.89 5.64 -8.96
CA ALA A 160 -11.63 5.09 -10.29
C ALA A 160 -10.29 4.33 -10.34
N MET A 161 -9.23 4.89 -9.75
CA MET A 161 -7.93 4.24 -9.64
C MET A 161 -7.99 2.96 -8.80
N LEU A 162 -8.69 2.98 -7.66
CA LEU A 162 -8.83 1.80 -6.80
C LEU A 162 -9.63 0.69 -7.48
N ILE A 163 -10.71 1.03 -8.19
CA ILE A 163 -11.49 0.09 -9.00
C ILE A 163 -10.62 -0.49 -10.12
N ALA A 164 -9.88 0.33 -10.85
CA ALA A 164 -8.98 -0.13 -11.90
C ALA A 164 -7.89 -1.08 -11.35
N HIS A 165 -7.27 -0.73 -10.22
CA HIS A 165 -6.31 -1.61 -9.54
C HIS A 165 -6.95 -2.93 -9.11
N TRP A 166 -8.18 -2.91 -8.58
CA TRP A 166 -8.90 -4.11 -8.17
C TRP A 166 -9.19 -5.02 -9.37
N LEU A 167 -9.74 -4.48 -10.46
CA LEU A 167 -10.07 -5.24 -11.67
C LEU A 167 -8.81 -5.83 -12.33
N MET A 168 -7.70 -5.11 -12.28
CA MET A 168 -6.45 -5.48 -12.95
C MET A 168 -5.47 -6.26 -12.07
N ARG A 169 -5.78 -6.48 -10.78
CA ARG A 169 -4.80 -6.99 -9.79
C ARG A 169 -4.14 -8.31 -10.14
N ASN A 170 -4.77 -9.13 -10.98
CA ASN A 170 -4.28 -10.44 -11.42
C ASN A 170 -3.92 -10.47 -12.91
N THR A 171 -3.74 -9.32 -13.54
CA THR A 171 -3.50 -9.21 -14.98
C THR A 171 -2.41 -8.19 -15.28
N LYS A 172 -1.50 -8.49 -16.21
CA LYS A 172 -0.52 -7.51 -16.66
C LYS A 172 -1.17 -6.57 -17.66
N VAL A 173 -0.88 -5.27 -17.55
CA VAL A 173 -1.37 -4.26 -18.52
C VAL A 173 -1.03 -4.66 -19.96
N LEU A 174 0.17 -5.23 -20.15
CA LEU A 174 0.64 -5.69 -21.46
C LEU A 174 -0.24 -6.82 -22.05
N ASP A 175 -0.68 -7.76 -21.21
CA ASP A 175 -1.54 -8.86 -21.64
C ASP A 175 -2.93 -8.35 -22.09
N VAL A 176 -3.42 -7.28 -21.45
CA VAL A 176 -4.67 -6.62 -21.86
C VAL A 176 -4.46 -5.83 -23.15
N ALA A 177 -3.35 -5.10 -23.26
CA ALA A 177 -3.03 -4.33 -24.45
C ALA A 177 -2.93 -5.21 -25.70
N HIS A 178 -2.30 -6.39 -25.61
CA HIS A 178 -2.22 -7.34 -26.72
C HIS A 178 -3.57 -7.92 -27.16
N LYS A 179 -4.58 -7.91 -26.30
CA LYS A 179 -5.95 -8.35 -26.64
C LYS A 179 -6.79 -7.25 -27.29
N LEU A 180 -6.34 -6.00 -27.23
CA LEU A 180 -7.05 -4.85 -27.78
C LEU A 180 -6.51 -4.50 -29.16
N SER A 181 -7.40 -4.08 -30.05
CA SER A 181 -7.00 -3.49 -31.34
C SER A 181 -6.18 -2.21 -31.09
N TRP A 182 -5.19 -1.94 -31.94
CA TRP A 182 -4.26 -0.81 -31.80
C TRP A 182 -4.96 0.55 -31.59
N TRP A 183 -6.11 0.78 -32.24
CA TRP A 183 -6.86 2.03 -32.11
C TRP A 183 -7.52 2.18 -30.72
N LYS A 184 -7.97 1.08 -30.10
CA LYS A 184 -8.51 1.09 -28.72
C LYS A 184 -7.40 1.44 -27.73
N VAL A 185 -6.22 0.87 -27.94
CA VAL A 185 -5.01 1.22 -27.18
C VAL A 185 -4.69 2.71 -27.37
N GLY A 186 -4.73 3.22 -28.60
CA GLY A 186 -4.54 4.64 -28.92
C GLY A 186 -5.54 5.57 -28.21
N ILE A 187 -6.82 5.22 -28.18
CA ILE A 187 -7.86 5.98 -27.44
C ILE A 187 -7.55 6.01 -25.95
N VAL A 188 -7.21 4.86 -25.34
CA VAL A 188 -6.89 4.79 -23.90
C VAL A 188 -5.68 5.66 -23.57
N TRP A 189 -4.60 5.57 -24.34
CA TRP A 189 -3.41 6.42 -24.13
C TRP A 189 -3.72 7.90 -24.32
N SER A 190 -4.52 8.27 -25.34
CA SER A 190 -4.91 9.66 -25.57
C SER A 190 -5.75 10.19 -24.40
N ALA A 191 -6.71 9.40 -23.91
CA ALA A 191 -7.50 9.76 -22.73
C ALA A 191 -6.62 9.91 -21.48
N MET A 192 -5.66 9.01 -21.26
CA MET A 192 -4.71 9.11 -20.14
C MET A 192 -3.86 10.39 -20.22
N ILE A 193 -3.36 10.74 -21.41
CA ILE A 193 -2.59 11.98 -21.62
C ILE A 193 -3.46 13.21 -21.34
N LEU A 194 -4.69 13.25 -21.86
CA LEU A 194 -5.63 14.35 -21.60
C LEU A 194 -5.95 14.47 -20.11
N LEU A 195 -6.16 13.35 -19.41
CA LEU A 195 -6.38 13.34 -17.97
C LEU A 195 -5.15 13.83 -17.20
N LEU A 196 -3.93 13.49 -17.63
CA LEU A 196 -2.69 14.00 -17.02
C LEU A 196 -2.56 15.51 -17.19
N ILE A 197 -2.86 16.03 -18.37
CA ILE A 197 -2.87 17.48 -18.65
C ILE A 197 -3.93 18.16 -17.79
N TRP A 198 -5.13 17.58 -17.68
CA TRP A 198 -6.23 18.13 -16.89
C TRP A 198 -6.01 18.02 -15.37
N ALA A 199 -5.23 17.03 -14.93
CA ALA A 199 -4.86 16.82 -13.54
C ALA A 199 -3.75 17.78 -13.06
N GLN A 200 -3.01 18.43 -13.97
CA GLN A 200 -2.06 19.47 -13.57
C GLN A 200 -2.79 20.64 -12.92
N GLU A 201 -2.51 20.87 -11.65
CA GLU A 201 -2.82 22.14 -11.00
C GLU A 201 -1.70 23.12 -11.32
N SER A 202 -2.07 24.32 -11.75
CA SER A 202 -1.15 25.40 -12.11
C SER A 202 -0.38 25.88 -10.88
N GLY A 203 0.75 25.24 -10.53
CA GLY A 203 1.65 25.79 -9.52
C GLY A 203 2.60 24.86 -8.75
N SER A 204 2.57 23.53 -8.90
CA SER A 204 3.48 22.67 -8.12
C SER A 204 4.75 22.30 -8.90
N SER A 205 5.91 22.73 -8.38
CA SER A 205 7.24 22.24 -8.75
C SER A 205 7.34 20.71 -8.64
N PHE A 206 8.13 20.08 -9.51
CA PHE A 206 8.32 18.63 -9.56
C PHE A 206 8.68 18.03 -8.18
N ILE A 207 8.01 16.94 -7.78
CA ILE A 207 8.04 16.34 -6.43
C ILE A 207 9.46 16.05 -5.89
N TYR A 208 10.45 15.84 -6.76
CA TYR A 208 11.84 15.57 -6.37
C TYR A 208 12.65 16.80 -5.94
N PHE A 209 12.05 17.99 -5.89
CA PHE A 209 12.74 19.21 -5.41
C PHE A 209 12.10 19.76 -4.12
N GLN A 210 11.25 18.99 -3.45
CA GLN A 210 10.53 19.42 -2.24
C GLN A 210 11.02 18.72 -0.95
N PHE A 211 12.29 18.36 -0.88
CA PHE A 211 12.92 17.82 0.34
C PHE A 211 13.60 18.94 1.13
#